data_AF-X1CJF8-F1
#
_entry.id   AF-X1CJF8-F1
#
_cell.length_a   1.000
_cell.length_b   1.000
_cell.length_c   1.000
_cell.angle_alpha   90.00
_cell.angle_beta   90.00
_cell.angle_gamma   90.00
#
_symmetry.space_group_name_H-M   'P 1'
#
loop_
_entity.id
_entity.type
_entity.pdbx_description
1 polymer ?
#
loop_
_entity_poly.entity_id
_entity_poly.type
_entity_poly.pdbx_seq_one_letter_code
_entity_poly.pdbx_strand_id
1 'polypeptide(L)'
;MIQQSLYNEFKKRKIDKQATTVVTQVVVDKNDIAFKNPTKPIGPFYNEKKAKEYSNERNWSIMEDAGRGWRRVVPSPIPLEIVERDAIKSLIDKGFVAIAVGGGGIPVARDDYGNLYGVEAVIDKDYASGLLANSINADLFLISTAVEKVALNY
;
A
#
# COMPACT_ATOMS: atom_id res chain seq x y z
N MET A 1 -11.25 -0.29 13.45
CA MET A 1 -10.83 0.91 12.68
C MET A 1 -9.71 1.60 13.45
N ILE A 2 -8.51 1.77 12.85
CA ILE A 2 -7.29 2.22 13.57
C ILE A 2 -7.49 3.57 14.27
N GLN A 3 -8.04 4.58 13.56
CA GLN A 3 -8.26 5.91 14.11
C GLN A 3 -9.13 5.91 15.38
N GLN A 4 -10.21 5.13 15.39
CA GLN A 4 -11.09 4.98 16.56
C GLN A 4 -10.38 4.27 17.71
N SER A 5 -9.60 3.23 17.44
CA SER A 5 -8.83 2.52 18.45
C SER A 5 -7.79 3.44 19.11
N LEU A 6 -7.07 4.25 18.31
CA LEU A 6 -6.13 5.24 18.84
C LEU A 6 -6.83 6.31 19.66
N TYR A 7 -7.97 6.84 19.20
CA TYR A 7 -8.76 7.79 19.96
C TYR A 7 -9.15 7.25 21.35
N ASN A 8 -9.70 6.03 21.39
CA ASN A 8 -10.11 5.39 22.64
C ASN A 8 -8.91 5.17 23.57
N GLU A 9 -7.77 4.73 23.03
CA GLU A 9 -6.58 4.44 23.83
C GLU A 9 -5.90 5.71 24.35
N PHE A 10 -5.83 6.77 23.53
CA PHE A 10 -5.35 8.08 23.97
C PHE A 10 -6.20 8.63 25.12
N LYS A 11 -7.53 8.55 24.99
CA LYS A 11 -8.46 8.96 26.05
C LYS A 11 -8.25 8.14 27.33
N LYS A 12 -8.17 6.81 27.23
CA LYS A 12 -7.96 5.91 28.37
C LYS A 12 -6.65 6.21 29.11
N ARG A 13 -5.59 6.51 28.36
CA ARG A 13 -4.25 6.82 28.91
C ARG A 13 -4.04 8.29 29.24
N LYS A 14 -5.03 9.16 29.04
CA LYS A 14 -4.92 10.62 29.22
C LYS A 14 -3.78 11.24 28.37
N ILE A 15 -3.59 10.72 27.16
CA ILE A 15 -2.66 11.28 26.18
C ILE A 15 -3.42 12.32 25.36
N ASP A 16 -2.95 13.57 25.38
CA ASP A 16 -3.52 14.66 24.58
C ASP A 16 -2.99 14.61 23.14
N LYS A 17 -3.51 13.66 22.36
CA LYS A 17 -3.24 13.53 20.93
C LYS A 17 -4.51 13.15 20.18
N GLN A 18 -4.50 13.47 18.89
CA GLN A 18 -5.56 13.10 17.95
C GLN A 18 -4.97 12.31 16.79
N ALA A 19 -5.70 11.29 16.35
CA ALA A 19 -5.37 10.53 15.14
C ALA A 19 -6.31 10.93 14.00
N THR A 20 -5.76 11.07 12.79
CA THR A 20 -6.52 11.38 11.57
C THR A 20 -6.05 10.52 10.42
N THR A 21 -7.00 10.01 9.65
CA THR A 21 -6.75 9.25 8.42
C THR A 21 -6.80 10.16 7.21
N VAL A 22 -5.77 10.11 6.37
CA VAL A 22 -5.70 10.83 5.10
C VAL A 22 -5.88 9.82 3.98
N VAL A 23 -6.93 9.99 3.18
CA VAL A 23 -7.07 9.24 1.92
C VAL A 23 -5.90 9.65 1.03
N THR A 24 -5.09 8.66 0.64
CA THR A 24 -3.79 8.92 0.02
C THR A 24 -3.75 8.34 -1.39
N GLN A 25 -3.39 9.17 -2.37
CA GLN A 25 -3.06 8.79 -3.74
C GLN A 25 -1.55 8.70 -3.89
N VAL A 26 -1.09 7.73 -4.67
CA VAL A 26 0.33 7.48 -4.90
C VAL A 26 0.58 7.35 -6.38
N VAL A 27 1.43 8.25 -6.90
CA VAL A 27 1.79 8.30 -8.32
C VAL A 27 2.70 7.12 -8.66
N VAL A 28 2.42 6.48 -9.78
CA VAL A 28 3.23 5.41 -10.38
C VAL A 28 3.48 5.71 -11.86
N ASP A 29 4.52 5.10 -12.44
CA ASP A 29 4.77 5.22 -13.88
C ASP A 29 3.76 4.33 -14.64
N LYS A 30 3.03 4.92 -15.59
CA LYS A 30 2.13 4.17 -16.50
C LYS A 30 2.88 3.12 -17.35
N ASN A 31 4.18 3.29 -17.53
CA ASN A 31 5.05 2.39 -18.29
C ASN A 31 5.85 1.42 -17.42
N ASP A 32 5.58 1.36 -16.10
CA ASP A 32 6.27 0.42 -15.20
C ASP A 32 6.14 -1.03 -15.71
N ILE A 33 7.26 -1.75 -15.68
CA ILE A 33 7.32 -3.15 -16.15
C ILE A 33 6.35 -4.08 -15.40
N ALA A 34 5.97 -3.73 -14.17
CA ALA A 34 5.02 -4.47 -13.36
C ALA A 34 3.62 -4.55 -13.99
N PHE A 35 3.25 -3.61 -14.89
CA PHE A 35 2.00 -3.69 -15.65
C PHE A 35 2.01 -4.81 -16.70
N LYS A 36 3.19 -5.14 -17.22
CA LYS A 36 3.37 -6.26 -18.17
C LYS A 36 3.57 -7.59 -17.44
N ASN A 37 4.18 -7.55 -16.25
CA ASN A 37 4.49 -8.72 -15.43
C ASN A 37 3.89 -8.56 -14.02
N PRO A 38 2.58 -8.81 -13.85
CA PRO A 38 1.92 -8.70 -12.55
C PRO A 38 2.39 -9.79 -11.59
N THR A 39 2.74 -9.40 -10.36
CA THR A 39 3.33 -10.31 -9.36
C THR A 39 2.64 -10.26 -8.00
N LYS A 40 1.84 -9.22 -7.69
CA LYS A 40 1.27 -9.06 -6.34
C LYS A 40 0.02 -9.91 -6.17
N PRO A 41 0.02 -10.92 -5.28
CA PRO A 41 -1.15 -11.77 -5.11
C PRO A 41 -2.21 -11.06 -4.26
N ILE A 42 -3.46 -11.07 -4.73
CA ILE A 42 -4.62 -10.45 -4.09
C ILE A 42 -5.78 -11.44 -3.95
N GLY A 43 -6.71 -11.12 -3.07
CA GLY A 43 -7.91 -11.93 -2.86
C GLY A 43 -7.62 -13.31 -2.25
N PRO A 44 -8.63 -14.21 -2.26
CA PRO A 44 -8.56 -15.53 -1.64
C PRO A 44 -7.73 -16.52 -2.47
N PHE A 45 -7.47 -17.69 -1.88
CA PHE A 45 -6.88 -18.84 -2.57
C PHE A 45 -7.94 -19.62 -3.35
N TYR A 46 -7.56 -20.09 -4.53
CA TYR A 46 -8.35 -20.95 -5.42
C TYR A 46 -7.61 -22.25 -5.70
N ASN A 47 -8.35 -23.29 -6.10
CA ASN A 47 -7.73 -24.42 -6.78
C ASN A 47 -7.37 -24.03 -8.24
N GLU A 48 -6.49 -24.81 -8.86
CA GLU A 48 -5.98 -24.52 -10.20
C GLU A 48 -7.09 -24.42 -11.25
N LYS A 49 -8.06 -25.35 -11.23
CA LYS A 49 -9.18 -25.36 -12.17
C LYS A 49 -9.96 -24.04 -12.10
N LYS A 50 -10.30 -23.60 -10.89
CA LYS A 50 -11.09 -22.38 -10.69
C LYS A 50 -10.29 -21.12 -11.04
N ALA A 51 -8.98 -21.11 -10.74
CA ALA A 51 -8.11 -20.01 -11.13
C ALA A 51 -8.00 -19.89 -12.67
N LYS A 52 -7.88 -21.03 -13.38
CA LYS A 52 -7.87 -21.07 -14.86
C LYS A 52 -9.19 -20.63 -15.46
N GLU A 53 -10.33 -21.01 -14.88
CA GLU A 53 -11.66 -20.48 -15.27
C GLU A 53 -11.67 -18.94 -15.20
N TYR A 54 -11.25 -18.35 -14.08
CA TYR A 54 -11.19 -16.89 -13.95
C TYR A 54 -10.14 -16.23 -14.85
N SER A 55 -9.03 -16.90 -15.13
CA SER A 55 -8.05 -16.40 -16.09
C SER A 55 -8.67 -16.26 -17.48
N ASN A 56 -9.43 -17.28 -17.92
CA ASN A 56 -10.10 -17.27 -19.23
C ASN A 56 -11.30 -16.31 -19.28
N GLU A 57 -12.14 -16.28 -18.25
CA GLU A 57 -13.39 -15.50 -18.25
C GLU A 57 -13.16 -14.02 -17.94
N ARG A 58 -12.18 -13.71 -17.08
CA ARG A 58 -11.98 -12.37 -16.50
C ARG A 58 -10.62 -11.78 -16.83
N ASN A 59 -9.84 -12.45 -17.68
CA ASN A 59 -8.49 -12.06 -18.05
C ASN A 59 -7.57 -11.85 -16.84
N TRP A 60 -7.77 -12.64 -15.78
CA TRP A 60 -6.93 -12.58 -14.59
C TRP A 60 -5.57 -13.20 -14.86
N SER A 61 -4.52 -12.47 -14.51
CA SER A 61 -3.22 -13.08 -14.27
C SER A 61 -3.29 -13.85 -12.95
N ILE A 62 -2.74 -15.07 -12.95
CA ILE A 62 -2.78 -15.98 -11.80
C ILE A 62 -1.38 -16.53 -11.50
N MET A 63 -1.10 -16.83 -10.24
CA MET A 63 0.12 -17.53 -9.83
C MET A 63 -0.17 -18.55 -8.74
N GLU A 64 0.66 -19.58 -8.65
CA GLU A 64 0.70 -20.49 -7.51
C GLU A 64 1.47 -19.83 -6.35
N ASP A 65 0.90 -19.86 -5.14
CA ASP A 65 1.46 -19.23 -3.95
C ASP A 65 1.95 -20.31 -2.97
N ALA A 66 3.15 -20.83 -3.27
CA ALA A 66 3.94 -21.74 -2.41
C ALA A 66 3.13 -22.95 -1.86
N GLY A 67 2.40 -23.65 -2.74
CA GLY A 67 1.63 -24.85 -2.38
C GLY A 67 0.35 -24.59 -1.57
N ARG A 68 0.00 -23.31 -1.30
CA ARG A 68 -1.24 -22.93 -0.61
C ARG A 68 -2.44 -22.79 -1.55
N GLY A 69 -2.19 -22.88 -2.86
CA GLY A 69 -3.18 -22.72 -3.92
C GLY A 69 -2.81 -21.60 -4.90
N TRP A 70 -3.79 -21.22 -5.72
CA TRP A 70 -3.65 -20.23 -6.78
C TRP A 70 -4.32 -18.91 -6.41
N ARG A 71 -3.72 -17.78 -6.77
CA ARG A 71 -4.26 -16.45 -6.49
C ARG A 71 -4.23 -15.57 -7.73
N ARG A 72 -5.14 -14.60 -7.79
CA ARG A 72 -5.06 -13.51 -8.77
C ARG A 72 -3.84 -12.67 -8.44
N VAL A 73 -3.06 -12.35 -9.45
CA VAL A 73 -1.99 -11.35 -9.35
C VAL A 73 -2.38 -10.08 -10.09
N VAL A 74 -1.91 -8.96 -9.57
CA VAL A 74 -2.08 -7.63 -10.15
C VAL A 74 -0.73 -6.92 -10.24
N PRO A 75 -0.63 -5.88 -11.09
CA PRO A 75 0.57 -5.05 -11.15
C PRO A 75 0.95 -4.48 -9.78
N SER A 76 2.24 -4.43 -9.50
CA SER A 76 2.82 -3.81 -8.30
C SER A 76 3.93 -2.84 -8.69
N PRO A 77 3.57 -1.69 -9.29
CA PRO A 77 4.53 -0.69 -9.73
C PRO A 77 5.22 -0.01 -8.55
N ILE A 78 6.39 0.56 -8.82
CA ILE A 78 7.16 1.31 -7.82
C ILE A 78 6.49 2.66 -7.56
N PRO A 79 6.25 3.04 -6.29
CA PRO A 79 5.68 4.34 -5.98
C PRO A 79 6.70 5.46 -6.22
N LEU A 80 6.25 6.54 -6.85
CA LEU A 80 7.10 7.67 -7.23
C LEU A 80 6.83 8.92 -6.38
N GLU A 81 5.57 9.19 -6.05
CA GLU A 81 5.16 10.41 -5.34
C GLU A 81 3.94 10.13 -4.46
N ILE A 82 3.93 10.70 -3.24
CA ILE A 82 2.73 10.75 -2.40
C ILE A 82 2.04 12.09 -2.65
N VAL A 83 0.84 12.09 -3.24
CA VAL A 83 0.15 13.33 -3.64
C VAL A 83 -0.19 14.18 -2.42
N GLU A 84 -0.72 13.58 -1.35
CA GLU A 84 -1.12 14.28 -0.13
C GLU A 84 0.03 14.48 0.88
N ARG A 85 1.29 14.35 0.46
CA ARG A 85 2.49 14.47 1.34
C ARG A 85 2.44 15.72 2.22
N ASP A 86 2.18 16.89 1.63
CA ASP A 86 2.26 18.17 2.33
C ASP A 86 1.14 18.32 3.38
N ALA A 87 -0.03 17.75 3.10
CA ALA A 87 -1.12 17.68 4.07
C ALA A 87 -0.77 16.74 5.23
N ILE A 88 -0.20 15.57 4.94
CA ILE A 88 0.27 14.61 5.96
C ILE A 88 1.34 15.27 6.84
N LYS A 89 2.34 15.93 6.24
CA LYS A 89 3.40 16.63 6.97
C LYS A 89 2.84 17.73 7.87
N SER A 90 1.92 18.53 7.35
CA SER A 90 1.27 19.61 8.11
C SER A 90 0.48 19.10 9.31
N LEU A 91 -0.15 17.93 9.22
CA LEU A 91 -0.82 17.29 10.34
C LEU A 91 0.17 16.83 11.41
N ILE A 92 1.26 16.19 10.98
CA ILE A 92 2.34 15.74 11.89
C ILE A 92 2.95 16.93 12.64
N ASP A 93 3.23 18.03 11.93
CA ASP A 93 3.83 19.24 12.52
C ASP A 93 2.92 19.92 13.55
N LYS A 94 1.60 19.71 13.43
CA LYS A 94 0.60 20.16 14.41
C LYS A 94 0.38 19.17 15.56
N GLY A 95 1.13 18.07 15.61
CA GLY A 95 1.10 17.08 16.69
C GLY A 95 0.10 15.93 16.49
N PHE A 96 -0.58 15.87 15.34
CA PHE A 96 -1.48 14.75 15.03
C PHE A 96 -0.72 13.45 14.78
N VAL A 97 -1.37 12.33 15.05
CA VAL A 97 -0.97 11.01 14.56
C VAL A 97 -1.65 10.78 13.20
N ALA A 98 -0.90 10.98 12.13
CA ALA A 98 -1.40 10.77 10.77
C ALA A 98 -1.40 9.27 10.40
N ILE A 99 -2.53 8.79 9.89
CA ILE A 99 -2.67 7.47 9.27
C ILE A 99 -2.79 7.72 7.76
N ALA A 100 -1.82 7.28 6.98
CA ALA A 100 -1.75 7.52 5.54
C ALA A 100 -1.30 6.25 4.79
N VAL A 101 -1.25 6.33 3.46
CA VAL A 101 -0.78 5.25 2.56
C VAL A 101 -1.42 3.88 2.84
N GLY A 102 -2.68 3.89 3.28
CA GLY A 102 -3.42 2.67 3.59
C GLY A 102 -3.44 1.71 2.40
N GLY A 103 -2.98 0.48 2.61
CA GLY A 103 -2.89 -0.53 1.55
C GLY A 103 -1.83 -0.24 0.47
N GLY A 104 -0.90 0.69 0.71
CA GLY A 104 0.05 1.20 -0.29
C GLY A 104 -0.39 2.51 -0.94
N GLY A 105 -1.62 2.98 -0.67
CA GLY A 105 -2.23 4.14 -1.30
C GLY A 105 -2.97 3.80 -2.60
N ILE A 106 -3.80 4.75 -3.05
CA ILE A 106 -4.60 4.63 -4.27
C ILE A 106 -3.68 4.89 -5.48
N PRO A 107 -3.43 3.90 -6.35
CA PRO A 107 -2.52 4.09 -7.48
C PRO A 107 -3.10 5.05 -8.51
N VAL A 108 -2.32 6.06 -8.86
CA VAL A 108 -2.66 7.04 -9.91
C VAL A 108 -1.47 7.24 -10.85
N ALA A 109 -1.73 7.65 -12.07
CA ALA A 109 -0.71 8.11 -13.01
C ALA A 109 -1.05 9.53 -13.48
N ARG A 110 -0.05 10.23 -14.05
CA ARG A 110 -0.24 11.54 -14.66
C ARG A 110 -0.44 11.40 -16.17
N ASP A 111 -1.43 12.10 -16.72
CA ASP A 111 -1.57 12.28 -18.16
C ASP A 111 -0.54 13.30 -18.68
N ASP A 112 -0.54 13.55 -19.99
CA ASP A 112 0.41 14.47 -20.63
C ASP A 112 0.19 15.94 -20.22
N TYR A 113 -0.94 16.25 -19.58
CA TYR A 113 -1.27 17.57 -19.03
C TYR A 113 -1.01 17.67 -17.51
N GLY A 114 -0.55 16.59 -16.88
CA GLY A 114 -0.26 16.49 -15.45
C GLY A 114 -1.46 16.13 -14.56
N ASN A 115 -2.64 15.86 -15.12
CA ASN A 115 -3.82 15.44 -14.37
C ASN A 115 -3.67 14.02 -13.86
N LEU A 116 -4.20 13.76 -12.67
CA LEU A 116 -4.21 12.43 -12.08
C LEU A 116 -5.38 11.60 -12.62
N TYR A 117 -5.12 10.34 -12.94
CA TYR A 117 -6.14 9.33 -13.22
C TYR A 117 -5.79 8.02 -12.53
N GLY A 118 -6.82 7.27 -12.11
CA GLY A 118 -6.65 5.99 -11.41
C GLY A 118 -6.13 4.90 -12.33
N VAL A 119 -5.27 4.03 -11.79
CA VAL A 119 -4.77 2.84 -12.49
C VAL A 119 -5.01 1.58 -11.66
N GLU A 120 -5.32 0.46 -12.31
CA GLU A 120 -5.56 -0.82 -11.64
C GLU A 120 -4.23 -1.48 -11.25
N ALA A 121 -3.79 -1.24 -10.02
CA ALA A 121 -2.60 -1.84 -9.45
C ALA A 121 -2.73 -1.97 -7.93
N VAL A 122 -1.77 -2.64 -7.30
CA VAL A 122 -1.58 -2.62 -5.85
C VAL A 122 -0.13 -2.29 -5.55
N ILE A 123 0.09 -1.12 -4.99
CA ILE A 123 1.42 -0.65 -4.59
C ILE A 123 1.83 -1.39 -3.32
N ASP A 124 3.10 -1.80 -3.25
CA ASP A 124 3.60 -2.41 -2.03
C ASP A 124 3.63 -1.38 -0.88
N LYS A 125 3.01 -1.75 0.25
CA LYS A 125 2.88 -0.89 1.41
C LYS A 125 4.23 -0.51 2.03
N ASP A 126 5.24 -1.36 1.95
CA ASP A 126 6.54 -1.09 2.57
C ASP A 126 7.31 -0.10 1.70
N TYR A 127 7.24 -0.21 0.37
CA TYR A 127 7.77 0.80 -0.55
C TYR A 127 7.05 2.14 -0.43
N ALA A 128 5.71 2.14 -0.38
CA ALA A 128 4.94 3.37 -0.22
C ALA A 128 5.22 4.06 1.12
N SER A 129 5.34 3.27 2.20
CA SER A 129 5.67 3.81 3.53
C SER A 129 7.11 4.30 3.60
N GLY A 130 8.06 3.62 2.96
CA GLY A 130 9.44 4.08 2.82
C GLY A 130 9.54 5.38 2.02
N LEU A 131 8.79 5.49 0.92
CA LEU A 131 8.68 6.74 0.15
C LEU A 131 8.12 7.87 1.00
N LEU A 132 7.02 7.63 1.73
CA LEU A 132 6.44 8.63 2.62
C LEU A 132 7.46 9.07 3.69
N ALA A 133 8.09 8.11 4.38
CA ALA A 133 9.09 8.36 5.42
C ALA A 133 10.24 9.23 4.90
N ASN A 134 10.80 8.88 3.73
CA ASN A 134 11.84 9.68 3.09
C ASN A 134 11.34 11.09 2.73
N SER A 135 10.15 11.18 2.14
CA SER A 135 9.58 12.45 1.67
C SER A 135 9.25 13.46 2.78
N ILE A 136 9.04 12.98 4.01
CA ILE A 136 8.78 13.82 5.20
C ILE A 136 10.02 13.98 6.09
N ASN A 137 11.17 13.45 5.66
CA ASN A 137 12.41 13.39 6.45
C ASN A 137 12.22 12.74 7.83
N ALA A 138 11.58 11.58 7.88
CA ALA A 138 11.42 10.84 9.13
C ALA A 138 12.78 10.35 9.64
N ASP A 139 13.05 10.52 10.94
CA ASP A 139 14.30 10.07 11.56
C ASP A 139 14.42 8.53 11.61
N LEU A 140 13.28 7.84 11.64
CA LEU A 140 13.19 6.39 11.74
C LEU A 140 12.06 5.86 10.86
N PHE A 141 12.37 4.86 10.03
CA PHE A 141 11.40 4.04 9.32
C PHE A 141 11.33 2.65 9.96
N LEU A 142 10.15 2.26 10.45
CA LEU A 142 9.94 1.00 11.16
C LEU A 142 8.86 0.15 10.47
N ILE A 143 9.21 -1.09 10.13
CA ILE A 143 8.27 -2.09 9.61
C ILE A 143 7.94 -3.07 10.73
N SER A 144 6.65 -3.20 11.06
CA SER A 144 6.14 -4.19 12.00
C SER A 144 5.63 -5.41 11.25
N THR A 145 6.14 -6.59 11.60
CA THR A 145 5.81 -7.87 10.94
C THR A 145 5.65 -8.99 11.97
N ALA A 146 5.29 -10.19 11.51
CA ALA A 146 5.02 -11.36 12.36
C ALA A 146 6.29 -12.06 12.89
N VAL A 147 7.47 -11.67 12.40
CA VAL A 147 8.76 -12.21 12.84
C VAL A 147 9.59 -11.13 13.53
N GLU A 148 10.47 -11.54 14.43
CA GLU A 148 11.27 -10.61 15.24
C GLU A 148 12.23 -9.76 14.41
N LYS A 149 12.89 -10.36 13.41
CA LYS A 149 13.94 -9.73 12.60
C LYS A 149 14.17 -10.46 11.28
N VAL A 150 14.95 -9.84 10.41
CA VAL A 150 15.49 -10.48 9.20
C VAL A 150 16.48 -11.58 9.60
N ALA A 151 16.38 -12.75 8.96
CA ALA A 151 17.25 -13.89 9.18
C ALA A 151 17.67 -14.52 7.85
N LEU A 152 18.81 -15.21 7.85
CA LEU A 152 19.25 -16.07 6.75
C LEU A 152 19.09 -17.54 7.17
N ASN A 153 18.75 -18.42 6.22
CA ASN A 153 18.67 -19.88 6.39
C ASN A 153 17.66 -20.37 7.46
N TYR A 154 16.37 -20.04 7.30
CA TYR A 154 15.28 -20.39 8.22
C TYR A 154 14.19 -21.20 7.52
#